data_AF-A0A654E2Y8-F1
#
_entry.id   AF-A0A654E2Y8-F1
#
_cell.length_a   1.000
_cell.length_b   1.000
_cell.length_c   1.000
_cell.angle_alpha   90.00
_cell.angle_beta   90.00
_cell.angle_gamma   90.00
#
_symmetry.space_group_name_H-M   'P 1'
#
loop_
_entity.id
_entity.type
_entity.pdbx_description
1 polymer ?
#
loop_
_entity_poly.entity_id
_entity_poly.type
_entity_poly.pdbx_seq_one_letter_code
_entity_poly.pdbx_strand_id
1 'polypeptide(L)'
;MILMLVVVGAVAAQPASDLKEYLEAVRAGSYDPVPKSVLQATEAMPLLSVLATYEQDSIVRVRSRAYSIARRIGTKSQESEVRALVVGQLTRGIGDTDGGISGACSGGLTGFTPGDFDVTVKEQLKAFLLPATPHLDQVAMLVGYLVYDPATATLRGLLQERLSSTNKWSVRLALARMGDQESVDFILEKLRAANVSDNLVYDVVPGLVYTRDPAIFVFLEQIIQQDEPLCLSADPDSSQKILCGYRVMEYLAYAIEDFPIPTDEDGEVELDDYEAGLQTVRVWFDSHETYGFKMDVY
;
A
#
# COMPACT_ATOMS: atom_id res chain seq x y z
N MET A 1 -19.73 4.64 -56.79
CA MET A 1 -19.30 5.33 -55.56
C MET A 1 -20.48 5.34 -54.61
N ILE A 2 -20.61 4.33 -53.75
CA ILE A 2 -21.66 4.22 -52.73
C ILE A 2 -20.94 3.96 -51.41
N LEU A 3 -21.24 4.83 -50.44
CA LEU A 3 -20.69 4.92 -49.09
C LEU A 3 -20.68 3.56 -48.38
N MET A 4 -19.49 3.10 -47.97
CA MET A 4 -19.36 2.29 -46.77
C MET A 4 -19.52 3.22 -45.56
N LEU A 5 -20.67 3.12 -44.89
CA LEU A 5 -20.85 3.69 -43.56
C LEU A 5 -20.04 2.81 -42.60
N VAL A 6 -18.87 3.28 -42.17
CA VAL A 6 -18.09 2.63 -41.13
C VAL A 6 -18.77 2.93 -39.79
N VAL A 7 -19.46 1.94 -39.22
CA VAL A 7 -19.99 1.99 -37.86
C VAL A 7 -18.82 1.78 -36.90
N VAL A 8 -18.11 2.85 -36.52
CA VAL A 8 -17.02 2.81 -35.53
C VAL A 8 -17.53 3.09 -34.09
N GLY A 9 -18.84 3.27 -33.88
CA GLY A 9 -19.36 3.82 -32.62
C GLY A 9 -19.85 2.85 -31.54
N ALA A 10 -19.94 1.53 -31.78
CA ALA A 10 -20.73 0.64 -30.91
C ALA A 10 -19.95 -0.11 -29.81
N VAL A 11 -18.63 -0.23 -29.90
CA VAL A 11 -17.87 -1.15 -29.04
C VAL A 11 -17.55 -0.56 -27.67
N ALA A 12 -17.32 0.76 -27.57
CA ALA A 12 -17.01 1.42 -26.29
C ALA A 12 -18.21 1.53 -25.33
N ALA A 13 -19.44 1.43 -25.84
CA ALA A 13 -20.67 1.57 -25.05
C ALA A 13 -21.05 0.29 -24.28
N GLN A 14 -20.63 -0.89 -24.76
CA GLN A 14 -21.08 -2.17 -24.20
C GLN A 14 -20.52 -2.42 -22.78
N PRO A 15 -19.20 -2.27 -22.50
CA PRO A 15 -18.69 -2.51 -21.15
C PRO A 15 -19.30 -1.59 -20.09
N ALA A 16 -19.57 -0.33 -20.44
CA ALA A 16 -20.22 0.63 -19.54
C ALA A 16 -21.69 0.26 -19.27
N SER A 17 -22.42 -0.23 -20.28
CA SER A 17 -23.77 -0.75 -20.11
C SER A 17 -23.78 -2.00 -19.21
N ASP A 18 -22.90 -2.97 -19.48
CA ASP A 18 -22.79 -4.20 -18.70
C ASP A 18 -22.43 -3.90 -17.24
N LEU A 19 -21.56 -2.92 -17.00
CA LEU A 19 -21.21 -2.47 -15.65
C LEU A 19 -22.42 -1.86 -14.92
N LYS A 20 -23.22 -1.06 -15.62
CA LYS A 20 -24.44 -0.49 -15.04
C LYS A 20 -25.43 -1.59 -14.66
N GLU A 21 -25.71 -2.51 -15.58
CA GLU A 21 -26.59 -3.66 -15.33
C GLU A 21 -26.09 -4.50 -14.16
N TYR A 22 -24.77 -4.74 -14.09
CA TYR A 22 -24.14 -5.43 -12.98
C TYR A 22 -24.39 -4.74 -11.64
N LEU A 23 -24.15 -3.43 -11.55
CA LEU A 23 -24.32 -2.68 -10.30
C LEU A 23 -25.79 -2.57 -9.88
N GLU A 24 -26.73 -2.49 -10.83
CA GLU A 24 -28.17 -2.62 -10.54
C GLU A 24 -28.51 -4.03 -10.01
N ALA A 25 -27.92 -5.09 -10.55
CA ALA A 25 -28.12 -6.45 -10.03
C ALA A 25 -27.56 -6.60 -8.61
N VAL A 26 -26.37 -6.05 -8.32
CA VAL A 26 -25.80 -6.00 -6.96
C VAL A 26 -26.71 -5.23 -6.01
N ARG A 27 -27.31 -4.12 -6.49
CA ARG A 27 -28.31 -3.36 -5.74
C ARG A 27 -29.53 -4.22 -5.41
N ALA A 28 -29.98 -5.04 -6.36
CA ALA A 28 -31.11 -5.96 -6.21
C ALA A 28 -30.81 -7.22 -5.38
N GLY A 29 -29.57 -7.46 -4.95
CA GLY A 29 -29.22 -8.63 -4.13
C GLY A 29 -28.28 -9.64 -4.77
N SER A 30 -27.86 -9.45 -6.03
CA SER A 30 -26.98 -10.39 -6.71
C SER A 30 -25.56 -10.43 -6.09
N TYR A 31 -24.96 -11.61 -6.13
CA TYR A 31 -23.57 -11.91 -5.78
C TYR A 31 -22.75 -12.35 -6.99
N ASP A 32 -23.26 -12.13 -8.20
CA ASP A 32 -22.59 -12.53 -9.42
C ASP A 32 -21.21 -11.87 -9.56
N PRO A 33 -20.26 -12.54 -10.24
CA PRO A 33 -18.97 -11.96 -10.53
C PRO A 33 -19.10 -10.75 -11.45
N VAL A 34 -18.10 -9.86 -11.38
CA VAL A 34 -18.01 -8.72 -12.32
C VAL A 34 -17.95 -9.24 -13.75
N PRO A 35 -18.73 -8.69 -14.70
CA PRO A 35 -18.76 -9.18 -16.08
C PRO A 35 -17.38 -9.16 -16.73
N LYS A 36 -17.06 -10.19 -17.53
CA LYS A 36 -15.77 -10.27 -18.24
C LYS A 36 -15.53 -9.09 -19.16
N SER A 37 -16.59 -8.56 -19.78
CA SER A 37 -16.54 -7.36 -20.64
C SER A 37 -16.02 -6.13 -19.89
N VAL A 38 -16.36 -5.97 -18.61
CA VAL A 38 -15.84 -4.89 -17.75
C VAL A 38 -14.37 -5.17 -17.41
N LEU A 39 -14.03 -6.41 -17.08
CA LEU A 39 -12.67 -6.79 -16.66
C LEU A 39 -11.64 -6.76 -17.80
N GLN A 40 -12.10 -6.85 -19.05
CA GLN A 40 -11.28 -6.87 -20.26
C GLN A 40 -11.44 -5.59 -21.10
N ALA A 41 -12.13 -4.58 -20.58
CA ALA A 41 -12.31 -3.32 -21.27
C ALA A 41 -10.96 -2.62 -21.49
N THR A 42 -10.74 -2.14 -22.71
CA THR A 42 -9.56 -1.34 -23.05
C THR A 42 -9.74 0.13 -22.69
N GLU A 43 -10.98 0.63 -22.73
CA GLU A 43 -11.33 2.03 -22.43
C GLU A 43 -11.78 2.17 -20.96
N ALA A 44 -10.94 2.77 -20.12
CA ALA A 44 -11.20 2.90 -18.70
C ALA A 44 -12.17 4.05 -18.35
N MET A 45 -12.06 5.20 -19.04
CA MET A 45 -12.76 6.43 -18.66
C MET A 45 -14.30 6.29 -18.62
N PRO A 46 -14.97 5.63 -19.60
CA PRO A 46 -16.42 5.42 -19.52
C PRO A 46 -16.84 4.58 -18.31
N LEU A 47 -16.03 3.58 -17.93
CA LEU A 47 -16.31 2.75 -16.75
C LEU A 47 -16.16 3.58 -15.47
N LEU A 48 -15.06 4.34 -15.33
CA LEU A 48 -14.83 5.19 -14.17
C LEU A 48 -15.92 6.25 -13.98
N SER A 49 -16.46 6.78 -15.07
CA SER A 49 -17.61 7.71 -15.02
C SER A 49 -18.87 7.04 -14.48
N VAL A 50 -19.16 5.79 -14.89
CA VAL A 50 -20.28 5.02 -14.34
C VAL A 50 -20.05 4.73 -12.85
N LEU A 51 -18.85 4.27 -12.47
CA LEU A 51 -18.52 3.93 -11.08
C LEU A 51 -18.71 5.12 -10.14
N ALA A 52 -18.30 6.34 -10.55
CA ALA A 52 -18.45 7.55 -9.76
C ALA A 52 -19.90 7.84 -9.32
N THR A 53 -20.89 7.37 -10.08
CA THR A 53 -22.32 7.47 -9.71
C THR A 53 -22.68 6.46 -8.62
N TYR A 54 -22.20 5.22 -8.73
CA TYR A 54 -22.49 4.14 -7.79
C TYR A 54 -21.64 4.21 -6.51
N GLU A 55 -20.53 4.93 -6.52
CA GLU A 55 -19.77 5.31 -5.32
C GLU A 55 -20.60 6.12 -4.31
N GLN A 56 -21.70 6.75 -4.75
CA GLN A 56 -22.60 7.52 -3.90
C GLN A 56 -23.91 6.79 -3.61
N ASP A 57 -23.98 5.49 -3.89
CA ASP A 57 -25.20 4.69 -3.68
C ASP A 57 -25.59 4.59 -2.20
N SER A 58 -26.90 4.61 -1.92
CA SER A 58 -27.44 4.35 -0.59
C SER A 58 -27.05 2.99 0.00
N ILE A 59 -26.77 1.98 -0.83
CA ILE A 59 -26.45 0.61 -0.43
C ILE A 59 -24.93 0.41 -0.36
N VAL A 60 -24.45 0.09 0.84
CA VAL A 60 -23.02 -0.14 1.16
C VAL A 60 -22.37 -1.14 0.18
N ARG A 61 -23.02 -2.27 -0.10
CA ARG A 61 -22.49 -3.29 -1.02
C ARG A 61 -22.26 -2.75 -2.43
N VAL A 62 -23.10 -1.84 -2.91
CA VAL A 62 -22.95 -1.24 -4.24
C VAL A 62 -21.75 -0.28 -4.25
N ARG A 63 -21.64 0.61 -3.26
CA ARG A 63 -20.48 1.51 -3.11
C ARG A 63 -19.16 0.73 -3.00
N SER A 64 -19.12 -0.27 -2.12
CA SER A 64 -17.96 -1.14 -1.94
C SER A 64 -17.53 -1.81 -3.25
N ARG A 65 -18.51 -2.30 -4.04
CA ARG A 65 -18.21 -2.90 -5.34
C ARG A 65 -17.72 -1.89 -6.36
N ALA A 66 -18.29 -0.69 -6.37
CA ALA A 66 -17.85 0.39 -7.25
C ALA A 66 -16.38 0.76 -7.00
N TYR A 67 -16.02 1.03 -5.73
CA TYR A 67 -14.63 1.32 -5.36
C TYR A 67 -13.66 0.17 -5.66
N SER A 68 -14.08 -1.08 -5.41
CA SER A 68 -13.27 -2.26 -5.72
C SER A 68 -12.95 -2.39 -7.22
N ILE A 69 -13.94 -2.12 -8.09
CA ILE A 69 -13.73 -2.13 -9.54
C ILE A 69 -12.86 -0.95 -9.96
N ALA A 70 -13.09 0.25 -9.44
CA ALA A 70 -12.27 1.43 -9.73
C ALA A 70 -10.79 1.18 -9.38
N ARG A 71 -10.50 0.67 -8.16
CA ARG A 71 -9.15 0.28 -7.74
C ARG A 71 -8.50 -0.70 -8.73
N ARG A 72 -9.23 -1.74 -9.14
CA ARG A 72 -8.71 -2.74 -10.08
C ARG A 72 -8.39 -2.15 -11.46
N ILE A 73 -9.21 -1.21 -11.94
CA ILE A 73 -8.94 -0.49 -13.20
C ILE A 73 -7.69 0.37 -13.04
N GLY A 74 -7.60 1.17 -11.99
CA GLY A 74 -6.47 2.08 -11.77
C GLY A 74 -5.14 1.35 -11.61
N THR A 75 -5.07 0.36 -10.73
CA THR A 75 -3.83 -0.40 -10.44
C THR A 75 -3.28 -1.17 -11.64
N LYS A 76 -4.10 -1.49 -12.65
CA LYS A 76 -3.66 -2.16 -13.89
C LYS A 76 -3.40 -1.19 -15.05
N SER A 77 -3.73 0.09 -14.88
CA SER A 77 -3.66 1.07 -15.97
C SER A 77 -2.25 1.58 -16.20
N GLN A 78 -1.83 1.59 -17.46
CA GLN A 78 -0.60 2.26 -17.89
C GLN A 78 -0.80 3.78 -18.10
N GLU A 79 -2.06 4.23 -18.17
CA GLU A 79 -2.40 5.64 -18.38
C GLU A 79 -2.44 6.40 -17.05
N SER A 80 -1.59 7.43 -16.91
CA SER A 80 -1.50 8.26 -15.71
C SER A 80 -2.79 9.00 -15.39
N GLU A 81 -3.53 9.46 -16.40
CA GLU A 81 -4.83 10.14 -16.19
C GLU A 81 -5.87 9.22 -15.54
N VAL A 82 -5.89 7.95 -15.96
CA VAL A 82 -6.77 6.91 -15.37
C VAL A 82 -6.36 6.66 -13.91
N ARG A 83 -5.06 6.52 -13.63
CA ARG A 83 -4.56 6.31 -12.26
C ARG A 83 -4.89 7.48 -11.35
N ALA A 84 -4.64 8.71 -11.79
CA ALA A 84 -4.95 9.93 -11.04
C ALA A 84 -6.47 10.05 -10.74
N LEU A 85 -7.33 9.73 -11.70
CA LEU A 85 -8.77 9.74 -11.50
C LEU A 85 -9.21 8.72 -10.44
N VAL A 86 -8.68 7.50 -10.49
CA VAL A 86 -8.98 6.46 -9.50
C VAL A 86 -8.44 6.82 -8.12
N VAL A 87 -7.24 7.38 -8.02
CA VAL A 87 -6.68 7.91 -6.77
C VAL A 87 -7.63 8.96 -6.16
N GLY A 88 -8.17 9.87 -6.98
CA GLY A 88 -9.18 10.82 -6.54
C GLY A 88 -10.50 10.17 -6.10
N GLN A 89 -10.95 9.11 -6.77
CA GLN A 89 -12.13 8.32 -6.38
C GLN A 89 -11.93 7.65 -5.02
N LEU A 90 -10.85 6.87 -4.86
CA LEU A 90 -10.54 6.18 -3.62
C LEU A 90 -10.33 7.16 -2.46
N THR A 91 -9.70 8.31 -2.69
CA THR A 91 -9.53 9.35 -1.66
C THR A 91 -10.87 9.87 -1.15
N ARG A 92 -11.89 10.04 -2.01
CA ARG A 92 -13.26 10.35 -1.55
C ARG A 92 -13.86 9.20 -0.73
N GLY A 93 -13.58 7.95 -1.11
CA GLY A 93 -14.04 6.76 -0.41
C GLY A 93 -13.50 6.60 1.02
N ILE A 94 -12.38 7.25 1.36
CA ILE A 94 -11.91 7.34 2.76
C ILE A 94 -12.96 8.01 3.66
N GLY A 95 -13.71 8.97 3.13
CA GLY A 95 -14.78 9.68 3.83
C GLY A 95 -16.13 8.95 3.84
N ASP A 96 -16.21 7.69 3.38
CA ASP A 96 -17.44 6.92 3.41
C ASP A 96 -17.93 6.71 4.85
N THR A 97 -19.25 6.63 5.02
CA THR A 97 -19.87 6.38 6.33
C THR A 97 -19.67 4.94 6.82
N ASP A 98 -19.38 4.02 5.90
CA ASP A 98 -19.00 2.65 6.22
C ASP A 98 -17.48 2.55 6.42
N GLY A 99 -17.07 2.18 7.62
CA GLY A 99 -15.65 2.04 7.96
C GLY A 99 -14.92 0.98 7.11
N GLY A 100 -15.61 -0.06 6.67
CA GLY A 100 -15.03 -1.08 5.79
C GLY A 100 -14.68 -0.55 4.41
N ILE A 101 -15.53 0.32 3.84
CA ILE A 101 -15.22 1.05 2.60
C ILE A 101 -14.07 2.02 2.82
N SER A 102 -14.10 2.79 3.92
CA SER A 102 -13.04 3.73 4.27
C SER A 102 -11.66 3.03 4.31
N GLY A 103 -11.56 1.92 5.04
CA GLY A 103 -10.34 1.11 5.13
C GLY A 103 -9.92 0.47 3.82
N ALA A 104 -10.89 -0.04 3.03
CA ALA A 104 -10.59 -0.62 1.71
C ALA A 104 -10.06 0.41 0.72
N CYS A 105 -10.54 1.66 0.81
CA CYS A 105 -10.08 2.77 -0.01
C CYS A 105 -8.71 3.27 0.42
N SER A 106 -8.46 3.50 1.71
CA SER A 106 -7.14 3.90 2.21
C SER A 106 -6.07 2.84 1.91
N GLY A 107 -6.35 1.57 2.17
CA GLY A 107 -5.45 0.47 1.80
C GLY A 107 -5.36 0.24 0.29
N GLY A 108 -6.36 0.67 -0.49
CA GLY A 108 -6.33 0.58 -1.94
C GLY A 108 -5.39 1.57 -2.60
N LEU A 109 -5.16 2.72 -1.95
CA LEU A 109 -4.27 3.77 -2.45
C LEU A 109 -2.79 3.41 -2.37
N THR A 110 -2.40 2.39 -1.58
CA THR A 110 -0.99 1.94 -1.48
C THR A 110 -0.48 1.26 -2.75
N GLY A 111 -1.38 0.87 -3.67
CA GLY A 111 -1.02 0.30 -4.97
C GLY A 111 -0.73 1.32 -6.06
N PHE A 112 -0.56 2.60 -5.71
CA PHE A 112 -0.28 3.70 -6.64
C PHE A 112 1.01 4.40 -6.25
N THR A 113 1.72 4.94 -7.24
CA THR A 113 2.98 5.65 -7.03
C THR A 113 2.74 7.08 -6.56
N PRO A 114 3.70 7.77 -5.92
CA PRO A 114 3.48 9.14 -5.43
C PRO A 114 3.17 10.16 -6.53
N GLY A 115 3.57 9.85 -7.78
CA GLY A 115 3.28 10.65 -8.96
C GLY A 115 1.82 10.62 -9.42
N ASP A 116 1.05 9.62 -8.99
CA ASP A 116 -0.38 9.51 -9.30
C ASP A 116 -1.25 10.41 -8.39
N PHE A 117 -0.66 11.02 -7.35
CA PHE A 117 -1.34 11.86 -6.39
C PHE A 117 -1.08 13.34 -6.67
N ASP A 118 -2.09 14.03 -7.20
CA ASP A 118 -2.02 15.48 -7.36
C ASP A 118 -2.08 16.22 -6.00
N VAL A 119 -1.85 17.53 -6.03
CA VAL A 119 -1.85 18.38 -4.82
C VAL A 119 -3.24 18.40 -4.17
N THR A 120 -4.31 18.34 -4.96
CA THR A 120 -5.70 18.34 -4.45
C THR A 120 -5.96 17.11 -3.61
N VAL A 121 -5.54 15.94 -4.10
CA VAL A 121 -5.64 14.67 -3.38
C VAL A 121 -4.79 14.70 -2.11
N LYS A 122 -3.55 15.20 -2.18
CA LYS A 122 -2.67 15.29 -1.01
C LYS A 122 -3.26 16.18 0.10
N GLU A 123 -3.87 17.31 -0.25
CA GLU A 123 -4.58 18.15 0.72
C GLU A 123 -5.83 17.45 1.31
N GLN A 124 -6.56 16.67 0.51
CA GLN A 124 -7.68 15.86 1.02
C GLN A 124 -7.21 14.79 2.02
N LEU A 125 -6.14 14.07 1.69
CA LEU A 125 -5.53 13.08 2.59
C LEU A 125 -5.08 13.71 3.91
N LYS A 126 -4.45 14.90 3.83
CA LYS A 126 -4.11 15.68 5.02
C LYS A 126 -5.35 16.09 5.83
N ALA A 127 -6.46 16.45 5.19
CA ALA A 127 -7.70 16.79 5.87
C ALA A 127 -8.31 15.60 6.64
N PHE A 128 -8.00 14.36 6.24
CA PHE A 128 -8.37 13.15 6.96
C PHE A 128 -7.46 12.83 8.17
N LEU A 129 -6.41 13.60 8.45
CA LEU A 129 -5.55 13.41 9.62
C LEU A 129 -6.20 13.95 10.90
N LEU A 130 -7.27 13.29 11.35
CA LEU A 130 -8.04 13.64 12.54
C LEU A 130 -8.16 12.42 13.47
N PRO A 131 -8.21 12.59 14.80
CA PRO A 131 -8.31 11.48 15.75
C PRO A 131 -9.48 10.52 15.52
N ALA A 132 -10.59 11.03 14.98
CA ALA A 132 -11.82 10.27 14.74
C ALA A 132 -11.88 9.60 13.36
N THR A 133 -10.88 9.82 12.49
CA THR A 133 -10.87 9.23 11.15
C THR A 133 -10.78 7.71 11.25
N PRO A 134 -11.70 6.95 10.62
CA PRO A 134 -11.56 5.51 10.48
C PRO A 134 -10.24 5.16 9.80
N HIS A 135 -9.54 4.14 10.30
CA HIS A 135 -8.25 3.70 9.74
C HIS A 135 -7.19 4.83 9.65
N LEU A 136 -7.16 5.72 10.65
CA LEU A 136 -6.19 6.82 10.73
C LEU A 136 -4.74 6.35 10.58
N ASP A 137 -4.41 5.15 11.06
CA ASP A 137 -3.12 4.49 10.87
C ASP A 137 -2.73 4.39 9.38
N GLN A 138 -3.65 3.91 8.54
CA GLN A 138 -3.43 3.77 7.10
C GLN A 138 -3.32 5.13 6.41
N VAL A 139 -4.19 6.09 6.78
CA VAL A 139 -4.16 7.44 6.21
C VAL A 139 -2.86 8.16 6.57
N ALA A 140 -2.40 8.07 7.82
CA ALA A 140 -1.16 8.66 8.26
C ALA A 140 0.04 8.09 7.49
N MET A 141 0.13 6.76 7.37
CA MET A 141 1.19 6.12 6.59
C MET A 141 1.07 6.44 5.10
N LEU A 142 -0.13 6.59 4.54
CA LEU A 142 -0.26 7.07 3.15
C LEU A 142 0.28 8.49 2.97
N VAL A 143 0.01 9.40 3.89
CA VAL A 143 0.59 10.76 3.84
C VAL A 143 2.11 10.74 3.97
N GLY A 144 2.65 9.88 4.84
CA GLY A 144 4.09 9.69 4.99
C GLY A 144 4.75 9.14 3.73
N TYR A 145 4.10 8.16 3.08
CA TYR A 145 4.53 7.60 1.79
C TYR A 145 4.67 8.66 0.70
N LEU A 146 3.72 9.59 0.65
CA LEU A 146 3.71 10.67 -0.33
C LEU A 146 4.71 11.79 -0.01
N VAL A 147 5.43 11.71 1.12
CA VAL A 147 6.38 12.71 1.62
C VAL A 147 5.79 14.13 1.54
N TYR A 148 4.57 14.29 2.06
CA TYR A 148 3.82 15.52 1.89
C TYR A 148 4.08 16.52 3.02
N ASP A 149 5.14 17.34 2.86
CA ASP A 149 5.60 18.33 3.86
C ASP A 149 4.50 19.18 4.53
N PRO A 150 3.46 19.67 3.82
CA PRO A 150 2.39 20.46 4.44
C PRO A 150 1.60 19.72 5.53
N ALA A 151 1.72 18.39 5.65
CA ALA A 151 1.06 17.58 6.66
C ALA A 151 1.91 17.34 7.92
N THR A 152 3.22 17.66 7.92
CA THR A 152 4.14 17.36 9.04
C THR A 152 3.65 17.93 10.37
N ALA A 153 3.20 19.19 10.38
CA ALA A 153 2.69 19.82 11.60
C ALA A 153 1.41 19.13 12.11
N THR A 154 0.52 18.71 11.21
CA THR A 154 -0.71 17.98 11.56
C THR A 154 -0.38 16.61 12.17
N LEU A 155 0.56 15.86 11.57
CA LEU A 155 1.03 14.57 12.09
C LEU A 155 1.67 14.72 13.48
N ARG A 156 2.53 15.72 13.69
CA ARG A 156 3.09 15.99 15.02
C ARG A 156 2.01 16.37 16.04
N GLY A 157 1.00 17.13 15.62
CA GLY A 157 -0.17 17.46 16.44
C GLY A 157 -0.93 16.21 16.90
N LEU A 158 -1.15 15.24 16.00
CA LEU A 158 -1.80 13.97 16.33
C LEU A 158 -1.09 13.18 17.43
N LEU A 159 0.24 13.27 17.56
CA LEU A 159 0.97 12.60 18.65
C LEU A 159 0.61 13.13 20.04
N GLN A 160 0.17 14.40 20.13
CA GLN A 160 -0.28 15.05 21.35
C GLN A 160 -1.72 14.68 21.72
N GLU A 161 -2.49 14.17 20.76
CA GLU A 161 -3.87 13.75 20.96
C GLU A 161 -3.97 12.40 21.67
N ARG A 162 -5.18 12.10 22.16
CA ARG A 162 -5.51 10.79 22.72
C ARG A 162 -5.81 9.79 21.60
N LEU A 163 -4.74 9.16 21.10
CA LEU A 163 -4.81 8.10 20.10
C LEU A 163 -4.48 6.72 20.70
N SER A 164 -4.90 5.66 20.01
CA SER A 164 -4.44 4.29 20.28
C SER A 164 -2.92 4.17 20.05
N SER A 165 -2.29 3.17 20.68
CA SER A 165 -0.86 2.91 20.46
C SER A 165 -0.54 2.63 18.99
N THR A 166 -1.41 1.89 18.29
CA THR A 166 -1.29 1.63 16.85
C THR A 166 -1.26 2.92 16.04
N ASN A 167 -2.22 3.83 16.25
CA ASN A 167 -2.25 5.10 15.51
C ASN A 167 -1.03 5.97 15.84
N LYS A 168 -0.60 6.04 17.10
CA LYS A 168 0.63 6.79 17.45
C LYS A 168 1.87 6.19 16.79
N TRP A 169 1.95 4.87 16.73
CA TRP A 169 3.04 4.16 16.06
C TRP A 169 3.06 4.49 14.56
N SER A 170 1.93 4.33 13.86
CA SER A 170 1.79 4.64 12.44
C SER A 170 2.10 6.10 12.11
N VAL A 171 1.69 7.05 12.96
CA VAL A 171 2.04 8.47 12.81
C VAL A 171 3.56 8.68 12.93
N ARG A 172 4.24 8.01 13.86
CA ARG A 172 5.71 8.08 13.97
C ARG A 172 6.41 7.44 12.79
N LEU A 173 5.93 6.30 12.29
CA LEU A 173 6.46 5.69 11.07
C LEU A 173 6.30 6.64 9.87
N ALA A 174 5.14 7.26 9.72
CA ALA A 174 4.88 8.24 8.67
C ALA A 174 5.84 9.43 8.75
N LEU A 175 6.00 10.02 9.93
CA LEU A 175 6.94 11.11 10.18
C LEU A 175 8.40 10.69 9.91
N ALA A 176 8.81 9.49 10.34
CA ALA A 176 10.14 8.95 10.05
C ALA A 176 10.38 8.81 8.54
N ARG A 177 9.40 8.31 7.78
CA ARG A 177 9.48 8.27 6.31
C ARG A 177 9.64 9.65 5.68
N MET A 178 9.11 10.68 6.32
CA MET A 178 9.26 12.08 5.91
C MET A 178 10.57 12.73 6.41
N GLY A 179 11.47 11.97 7.04
CA GLY A 179 12.74 12.48 7.57
C GLY A 179 12.63 13.21 8.90
N ASP A 180 11.56 13.02 9.68
CA ASP A 180 11.42 13.60 11.01
C ASP A 180 12.34 12.91 12.03
N GLN A 181 13.46 13.56 12.36
CA GLN A 181 14.48 12.98 13.25
C GLN A 181 13.95 12.63 14.65
N GLU A 182 13.01 13.41 15.21
CA GLU A 182 12.45 13.10 16.54
C GLU A 182 11.71 11.75 16.53
N SER A 183 10.98 11.46 15.45
CA SER A 183 10.30 10.18 15.28
C SER A 183 11.28 9.03 14.99
N VAL A 184 12.32 9.27 14.20
CA VAL A 184 13.41 8.29 13.97
C VAL A 184 14.08 7.93 15.31
N ASP A 185 14.49 8.93 16.09
CA ASP A 185 15.16 8.73 17.38
C ASP A 185 14.26 7.96 18.37
N PHE A 186 12.98 8.30 18.43
CA PHE A 186 12.01 7.59 19.25
C PHE A 186 11.87 6.12 18.84
N ILE A 187 11.76 5.84 17.53
CA ILE A 187 11.67 4.47 17.01
C ILE A 187 12.93 3.70 17.40
N LEU A 188 14.12 4.24 17.14
CA LEU A 188 15.40 3.60 17.48
C LEU A 188 15.58 3.38 18.99
N GLU A 189 15.08 4.27 19.85
CA GLU A 189 15.05 4.06 21.30
C GLU A 189 14.18 2.83 21.66
N LYS A 190 13.01 2.67 21.04
CA LYS A 190 12.16 1.50 21.25
C LYS A 190 12.79 0.22 20.74
N LEU A 191 13.43 0.26 19.58
CA LEU A 191 14.10 -0.90 18.99
C LEU A 191 15.28 -1.37 19.82
N ARG A 192 16.09 -0.46 20.38
CA ARG A 192 17.20 -0.81 21.29
C ARG A 192 16.74 -1.51 22.57
N ALA A 193 15.51 -1.28 23.02
CA ALA A 193 14.93 -1.93 24.18
C ALA A 193 14.21 -3.25 23.84
N ALA A 194 14.00 -3.54 22.55
CA ALA A 194 13.28 -4.71 22.09
C ALA A 194 14.23 -5.90 21.88
N ASN A 195 13.76 -7.10 22.22
CA ASN A 195 14.45 -8.33 21.87
C ASN A 195 14.03 -8.78 20.47
N VAL A 196 14.99 -9.26 19.69
CA VAL A 196 14.71 -9.92 18.41
C VAL A 196 13.89 -11.19 18.67
N SER A 197 12.76 -11.31 17.97
CA SER A 197 11.78 -12.38 18.12
C SER A 197 10.81 -12.37 16.93
N ASP A 198 10.00 -13.42 16.80
CA ASP A 198 8.93 -13.46 15.78
C ASP A 198 8.01 -12.24 15.84
N ASN A 199 7.59 -11.81 17.03
CA ASN A 199 6.70 -10.65 17.17
C ASN A 199 7.37 -9.37 16.63
N LEU A 200 8.68 -9.19 16.86
CA LEU A 200 9.39 -8.06 16.28
C LEU A 200 9.41 -8.15 14.75
N VAL A 201 9.73 -9.33 14.23
CA VAL A 201 9.88 -9.56 12.80
C VAL A 201 8.56 -9.43 12.04
N TYR A 202 7.48 -10.03 12.52
CA TYR A 202 6.21 -10.02 11.80
C TYR A 202 5.38 -8.76 12.06
N ASP A 203 5.42 -8.20 13.27
CA ASP A 203 4.52 -7.09 13.64
C ASP A 203 5.18 -5.71 13.53
N VAL A 204 6.52 -5.63 13.58
CA VAL A 204 7.25 -4.35 13.64
C VAL A 204 8.09 -4.09 12.40
N VAL A 205 8.87 -5.07 11.93
CA VAL A 205 9.79 -4.89 10.78
C VAL A 205 9.10 -4.36 9.52
N PRO A 206 7.89 -4.79 9.11
CA PRO A 206 7.23 -4.21 7.93
C PRO A 206 7.06 -2.69 8.04
N GLY A 207 6.72 -2.19 9.24
CA GLY A 207 6.63 -0.75 9.51
C GLY A 207 7.98 -0.04 9.49
N LEU A 208 9.06 -0.72 9.88
CA LEU A 208 10.43 -0.19 9.82
C LEU A 208 10.92 -0.10 8.37
N VAL A 209 10.69 -1.15 7.58
CA VAL A 209 11.02 -1.17 6.15
C VAL A 209 10.24 -0.08 5.40
N TYR A 210 8.99 0.15 5.79
CA TYR A 210 8.20 1.25 5.27
C TYR A 210 8.88 2.62 5.48
N THR A 211 9.71 2.86 6.50
CA THR A 211 10.26 4.21 6.71
C THR A 211 11.29 4.63 5.66
N ARG A 212 12.01 3.67 5.04
CA ARG A 212 13.16 3.97 4.17
C ARG A 212 14.17 4.94 4.80
N ASP A 213 14.25 4.91 6.13
CA ASP A 213 15.20 5.71 6.88
C ASP A 213 16.52 4.93 7.06
N PRO A 214 17.67 5.49 6.65
CA PRO A 214 18.96 4.80 6.74
C PRO A 214 19.31 4.30 8.15
N ALA A 215 19.01 5.08 9.20
CA ALA A 215 19.39 4.72 10.56
C ALA A 215 18.53 3.55 11.08
N ILE A 216 17.26 3.49 10.68
CA ILE A 216 16.38 2.34 10.95
C ILE A 216 16.84 1.11 10.17
N PHE A 217 17.29 1.28 8.92
CA PHE A 217 17.80 0.17 8.11
C PHE A 217 19.10 -0.44 8.66
N VAL A 218 19.99 0.37 9.24
CA VAL A 218 21.17 -0.15 9.97
C VAL A 218 20.76 -1.09 11.11
N PHE A 219 19.63 -0.85 11.79
CA PHE A 219 19.11 -1.80 12.78
C PHE A 219 18.62 -3.11 12.13
N LEU A 220 17.97 -3.04 10.96
CA LEU A 220 17.53 -4.22 10.22
C LEU A 220 18.73 -5.06 9.73
N GLU A 221 19.79 -4.41 9.25
CA GLU A 221 21.07 -5.05 8.92
C GLU A 221 21.67 -5.80 10.11
N GLN A 222 21.60 -5.22 11.31
CA GLN A 222 22.07 -5.91 12.52
C GLN A 222 21.29 -7.20 12.79
N ILE A 223 20.00 -7.28 12.43
CA ILE A 223 19.23 -8.52 12.52
C ILE A 223 19.67 -9.52 11.43
N ILE A 224 19.92 -9.05 10.22
CA ILE A 224 20.45 -9.88 9.11
C ILE A 224 21.77 -10.54 9.51
N GLN A 225 22.64 -9.82 10.21
CA GLN A 225 23.96 -10.29 10.62
C GLN A 225 23.95 -11.20 11.87
N GLN A 226 22.81 -11.41 12.52
CA GLN A 226 22.71 -12.29 13.69
C GLN A 226 22.63 -13.77 13.31
N ASP A 227 23.39 -14.60 14.03
CA ASP A 227 23.38 -16.06 13.88
C ASP A 227 22.55 -16.79 14.94
N GLU A 228 21.83 -16.06 15.82
CA GLU A 228 20.97 -16.66 16.82
C GLU A 228 19.59 -17.00 16.24
N PRO A 229 19.15 -18.28 16.30
CA PRO A 229 17.85 -18.66 15.78
C PRO A 229 16.75 -18.29 16.80
N LEU A 230 16.22 -17.08 16.67
CA LEU A 230 15.22 -16.49 17.57
C LEU A 230 13.79 -16.46 17.00
N CYS A 231 13.62 -16.82 15.73
CA CYS A 231 12.35 -16.85 15.03
C CYS A 231 11.90 -18.28 14.77
N LEU A 232 10.63 -18.50 14.44
CA LEU A 232 10.04 -19.80 14.09
C LEU A 232 9.96 -20.00 12.58
N SER A 233 10.04 -21.27 12.17
CA SER A 233 9.72 -21.69 10.81
C SER A 233 8.31 -21.25 10.40
N ALA A 234 8.08 -20.98 9.11
CA ALA A 234 6.72 -20.82 8.58
C ALA A 234 5.94 -22.14 8.50
N ASP A 235 6.62 -23.28 8.59
CA ASP A 235 5.96 -24.58 8.67
C ASP A 235 5.22 -24.68 10.01
N PRO A 236 3.87 -24.69 10.02
CA PRO A 236 3.09 -24.72 11.25
C PRO A 236 3.26 -26.02 12.04
N ASP A 237 3.77 -27.08 11.39
CA ASP A 237 4.05 -28.37 12.03
C ASP A 237 5.47 -28.45 12.59
N SER A 238 6.30 -27.41 12.37
CA SER A 238 7.66 -27.32 12.84
C SER A 238 7.82 -26.26 13.92
N SER A 239 8.22 -26.69 15.12
CA SER A 239 8.65 -25.79 16.19
C SER A 239 10.15 -25.42 16.08
N GLN A 240 10.78 -25.67 14.94
CA GLN A 240 12.19 -25.39 14.74
C GLN A 240 12.42 -23.89 14.71
N LYS A 241 13.44 -23.44 15.46
CA LYS A 241 13.89 -22.07 15.39
C LYS A 241 14.79 -21.85 14.18
N ILE A 242 14.63 -20.71 13.54
CA ILE A 242 15.38 -20.24 12.38
C ILE A 242 15.98 -18.86 12.66
N LEU A 243 16.91 -18.45 11.81
CA LEU A 243 17.45 -17.09 11.85
C LEU A 243 16.37 -16.10 11.46
N CYS A 244 16.16 -15.07 12.28
CA CYS A 244 15.25 -13.98 11.97
C CYS A 244 15.67 -13.22 10.70
N GLY A 245 16.96 -13.25 10.35
CA GLY A 245 17.50 -12.68 9.12
C GLY A 245 16.82 -13.20 7.84
N TYR A 246 16.33 -14.44 7.81
CA TYR A 246 15.60 -14.96 6.64
C TYR A 246 14.34 -14.15 6.32
N ARG A 247 13.59 -13.77 7.36
CA ARG A 247 12.36 -12.97 7.21
C ARG A 247 12.64 -11.51 6.97
N VAL A 248 13.62 -10.96 7.67
CA VAL A 248 14.02 -9.56 7.45
C VAL A 248 14.50 -9.37 6.01
N MET A 249 15.26 -10.33 5.46
CA MET A 249 15.71 -10.30 4.07
C MET A 249 14.55 -10.21 3.07
N GLU A 250 13.48 -10.98 3.26
CA GLU A 250 12.27 -10.93 2.42
C GLU A 250 11.66 -9.53 2.39
N TYR A 251 11.52 -8.90 3.58
CA TYR A 251 10.98 -7.54 3.64
C TYR A 251 11.92 -6.49 3.02
N LEU A 252 13.23 -6.70 3.04
CA LEU A 252 14.18 -5.73 2.48
C LEU A 252 14.23 -5.74 0.94
N ALA A 253 13.91 -6.87 0.31
CA ALA A 253 14.10 -7.07 -1.13
C ALA A 253 13.31 -6.10 -2.01
N TYR A 254 12.05 -5.82 -1.65
CA TYR A 254 11.23 -4.86 -2.37
C TYR A 254 11.57 -3.39 -2.03
N ALA A 255 12.42 -3.16 -1.03
CA ALA A 255 12.67 -1.84 -0.47
C ALA A 255 14.02 -1.21 -0.86
N ILE A 256 15.02 -2.03 -1.12
CA ILE A 256 16.36 -1.57 -1.45
C ILE A 256 16.54 -1.59 -2.97
N GLU A 257 17.18 -0.55 -3.52
CA GLU A 257 17.61 -0.52 -4.92
C GLU A 257 18.76 -1.51 -5.12
N ASP A 258 18.73 -2.26 -6.23
CA ASP A 258 19.76 -3.24 -6.58
C ASP A 258 20.04 -4.31 -5.49
N PHE A 259 19.01 -4.67 -4.73
CA PHE A 259 19.10 -5.74 -3.73
C PHE A 259 19.58 -7.05 -4.38
N PRO A 260 20.50 -7.82 -3.75
CA PRO A 260 21.23 -8.89 -4.42
C PRO A 260 20.42 -10.16 -4.67
N ILE A 261 19.19 -10.22 -4.14
CA ILE A 261 18.27 -11.34 -4.32
C ILE A 261 17.18 -10.91 -5.31
N PRO A 262 16.96 -11.68 -6.40
CA PRO A 262 15.89 -11.39 -7.34
C PRO A 262 14.52 -11.55 -6.67
N THR A 263 13.57 -10.74 -7.12
CA THR A 263 12.17 -10.85 -6.71
C THR A 263 11.28 -11.08 -7.92
N ASP A 264 10.15 -11.73 -7.71
CA ASP A 264 9.11 -11.89 -8.72
C ASP A 264 8.32 -10.59 -8.97
N GLU A 265 7.24 -10.69 -9.76
CA GLU A 265 6.35 -9.56 -10.07
C GLU A 265 5.60 -9.00 -8.84
N ASP A 266 5.44 -9.83 -7.80
CA ASP A 266 4.77 -9.46 -6.55
C ASP A 266 5.77 -8.94 -5.49
N GLY A 267 7.07 -8.98 -5.79
CA GLY A 267 8.15 -8.52 -4.91
C GLY A 267 8.60 -9.59 -3.90
N GLU A 268 8.15 -10.83 -4.05
CA GLU A 268 8.59 -11.96 -3.23
C GLU A 268 9.95 -12.46 -3.71
N VAL A 269 10.82 -12.88 -2.78
CA VAL A 269 12.17 -13.36 -3.12
C VAL A 269 12.11 -14.68 -3.88
N GLU A 270 12.83 -14.77 -4.99
CA GLU A 270 12.98 -16.02 -5.75
C GLU A 270 14.16 -16.83 -5.17
N LEU A 271 13.93 -17.54 -4.07
CA LEU A 271 14.97 -18.28 -3.35
C LEU A 271 14.55 -19.71 -2.98
N ASP A 272 15.36 -20.69 -3.43
CA ASP A 272 15.25 -22.09 -2.99
C ASP A 272 16.14 -22.38 -1.77
N ASP A 273 17.32 -21.74 -1.70
CA ASP A 273 18.31 -21.92 -0.63
C ASP A 273 18.44 -20.65 0.21
N TYR A 274 17.69 -20.61 1.31
CA TYR A 274 17.67 -19.46 2.22
C TYR A 274 19.00 -19.24 2.94
N GLU A 275 19.80 -20.28 3.18
CA GLU A 275 21.10 -20.15 3.84
C GLU A 275 22.08 -19.45 2.91
N ALA A 276 22.16 -19.90 1.65
CA ALA A 276 22.96 -19.24 0.62
C ALA A 276 22.46 -17.82 0.31
N GLY A 277 21.14 -17.62 0.28
CA GLY A 277 20.51 -16.31 0.10
C GLY A 277 20.91 -15.32 1.21
N LEU A 278 20.77 -15.72 2.48
CA LEU A 278 21.15 -14.87 3.61
C LEU A 278 22.65 -14.53 3.58
N GLN A 279 23.51 -15.50 3.27
CA GLN A 279 24.95 -15.25 3.15
C GLN A 279 25.28 -14.26 2.03
N THR A 280 24.55 -14.32 0.91
CA THR A 280 24.69 -13.39 -0.21
C THR A 280 24.34 -11.96 0.21
N VAL A 281 23.24 -11.80 0.95
CA VAL A 281 22.80 -10.50 1.47
C VAL A 281 23.77 -9.93 2.50
N ARG A 282 24.32 -10.76 3.40
CA ARG A 282 25.33 -10.33 4.38
C ARG A 282 26.58 -9.78 3.68
N VAL A 283 27.12 -10.51 2.71
CA VAL A 283 28.29 -10.08 1.92
C VAL A 283 28.00 -8.80 1.14
N TRP A 284 26.77 -8.66 0.62
CA TRP A 284 26.36 -7.45 -0.08
C TRP A 284 26.35 -6.23 0.86
N PHE A 285 25.77 -6.33 2.06
CA PHE A 285 25.81 -5.25 3.06
C PHE A 285 27.24 -4.90 3.49
N ASP A 286 28.11 -5.90 3.67
CA ASP A 286 29.51 -5.67 4.02
C ASP A 286 30.31 -4.93 2.92
N SER A 287 29.85 -5.00 1.67
CA SER A 287 30.49 -4.37 0.50
C SER A 287 29.82 -3.08 0.02
N HIS A 288 28.64 -2.73 0.54
CA HIS A 288 27.86 -1.55 0.17
C HIS A 288 27.62 -0.67 1.40
N GLU A 289 28.59 0.20 1.71
CA GLU A 289 28.47 1.17 2.84
C GLU A 289 27.24 2.08 2.70
N THR A 290 26.77 2.32 1.47
CA THR A 290 25.54 3.06 1.19
C THR A 290 24.79 2.41 0.02
N TYR A 291 23.47 2.53 0.02
CA TYR A 291 22.57 2.03 -1.01
C TYR A 291 21.31 2.89 -1.08
N GLY A 292 20.59 2.81 -2.21
CA GLY A 292 19.35 3.56 -2.44
C GLY A 292 18.09 2.83 -1.99
N PHE A 293 16.98 3.55 -1.95
CA PHE A 293 15.67 3.03 -1.59
C PHE A 293 14.66 3.23 -2.72
N LYS A 294 13.85 2.21 -2.98
CA LYS A 294 12.71 2.28 -3.91
C LYS A 294 11.59 3.14 -3.32
N MET A 295 11.64 4.46 -3.50
CA MET A 295 10.72 5.41 -2.85
C MET A 295 9.31 5.44 -3.45
N ASP A 296 9.14 4.91 -4.65
CA ASP A 296 7.89 4.83 -5.39
C ASP A 296 7.06 3.59 -5.06
N VAL A 297 7.54 2.72 -4.16
CA VAL A 297 6.78 1.61 -3.59
C VAL A 297 6.42 1.90 -2.14
N TYR A 298 5.19 1.57 -1.76
CA TYR A 298 4.66 1.79 -0.41
C TYR A 298 5.48 1.03 0.64
#